data_AF-K1SA21-F1
#
_entry.id   AF-K1SA21-F1
#
_cell.length_a   1.000
_cell.length_b   1.000
_cell.length_c   1.000
_cell.angle_alpha   90.00
_cell.angle_beta   90.00
_cell.angle_gamma   90.00
#
_symmetry.space_group_name_H-M   'P 1'
#
loop_
_entity.id
_entity.type
_entity.pdbx_description
1 polymer ?
#
loop_
_entity_poly.entity_id
_entity_poly.type
_entity_poly.pdbx_seq_one_letter_code
_entity_poly.pdbx_strand_id
1 'polypeptide(L)' 'MFDMHGETVCYNEKDETAVIIDQTLLPGEIVTLELWEKEEMYDAIKRLAVRGAPAIGVFAAIGLSVFDRTRQNGRRKNAY' A
#
# COMPACT_ATOMS: atom_id res chain seq x y z
N MET A 1 5.33 -6.21 12.74
CA MET A 1 4.17 -5.36 12.41
C MET A 1 4.72 -3.97 12.18
N PHE A 2 4.57 -3.43 10.97
CA PHE A 2 4.91 -2.04 10.67
C PHE A 2 3.98 -1.13 11.48
N ASP A 3 4.52 -0.19 12.25
CA ASP A 3 3.71 0.75 13.03
C ASP A 3 3.18 1.83 12.09
N MET A 4 1.88 1.80 11.82
CA MET A 4 1.20 2.78 10.97
C MET A 4 0.81 4.05 11.72
N HIS A 5 1.08 4.17 13.03
CA HIS A 5 0.70 5.33 13.84
C HIS A 5 -0.79 5.73 13.72
N GLY A 6 -1.67 4.79 13.40
CA GLY A 6 -3.10 5.02 13.17
C GLY A 6 -3.48 5.54 11.78
N GLU A 7 -2.53 5.66 10.85
CA GLU A 7 -2.79 6.04 9.47
C GLU A 7 -3.49 4.90 8.70
N THR A 8 -4.24 5.26 7.65
CA THR A 8 -4.90 4.29 6.76
C THR A 8 -4.00 3.88 5.59
N VAL A 9 -3.12 4.80 5.18
CA VAL A 9 -2.21 4.68 4.04
C VAL A 9 -0.92 5.41 4.41
N CYS A 10 0.24 4.79 4.23
CA CYS A 10 1.54 5.43 4.45
C CYS A 10 2.58 4.94 3.43
N TYR A 11 3.70 5.64 3.34
CA TYR A 11 4.85 5.25 2.54
C TYR A 11 5.93 4.64 3.44
N ASN A 12 6.37 3.42 3.15
CA ASN A 12 7.53 2.83 3.82
C ASN A 12 8.79 3.28 3.08
N GLU A 13 9.55 4.21 3.68
CA GLU A 13 10.78 4.75 3.09
C GLU A 13 11.91 3.71 2.94
N LYS A 14 11.95 2.73 3.85
CA LYS A 14 13.03 1.73 3.89
C LYS A 14 12.89 0.73 2.74
N ASP A 15 11.68 0.24 2.56
CA ASP A 15 11.38 -0.79 1.56
C ASP A 15 10.80 -0.16 0.28
N GLU A 16 10.55 1.15 0.28
CA GLU A 16 10.04 1.93 -0.86
C GLU A 16 8.66 1.47 -1.34
N THR A 17 7.75 1.19 -0.40
CA THR A 17 6.43 0.57 -0.67
C THR A 17 5.27 1.45 -0.23
N ALA A 18 4.08 1.21 -0.79
CA ALA A 18 2.85 1.74 -0.22
C ALA A 18 2.31 0.74 0.80
N VAL A 19 2.03 1.19 2.02
CA VAL A 19 1.44 0.34 3.07
C VAL A 19 0.03 0.82 3.38
N ILE A 20 -0.92 -0.11 3.42
CA ILE A 20 -2.32 0.17 3.76
C ILE A 20 -2.85 -0.79 4.81
N ILE A 21 -3.89 -0.38 5.55
CA ILE A 21 -4.73 -1.31 6.30
C ILE A 21 -5.74 -1.96 5.35
N ASP A 22 -5.89 -3.29 5.38
CA ASP A 22 -6.93 -3.99 4.63
C ASP A 22 -8.31 -3.75 5.24
N GLN A 23 -9.02 -2.74 4.72
CA GLN A 23 -10.33 -2.36 5.23
C GLN A 23 -11.44 -3.38 4.95
N THR A 24 -11.16 -4.47 4.20
CA THR A 24 -12.13 -5.56 4.01
C THR A 24 -12.25 -6.47 5.22
N LEU A 25 -11.24 -6.48 6.09
CA LEU A 25 -11.19 -7.31 7.30
C LEU A 25 -11.64 -6.57 8.56
N LEU A 26 -11.78 -5.24 8.49
CA LEU A 26 -12.28 -4.45 9.60
C LEU A 26 -13.80 -4.66 9.83
N PRO A 27 -14.25 -4.66 11.10
CA PRO A 27 -13.49 -4.45 12.33
C PRO A 27 -12.89 -5.74 12.92
N GLY A 28 -12.98 -6.88 12.24
CA GLY A 28 -12.57 -8.18 12.77
C GLY A 28 -11.06 -8.34 12.94
N GLU A 29 -10.28 -7.91 11.95
CA GLU A 29 -8.82 -8.03 11.98
C GLU A 29 -8.14 -6.79 11.37
N ILE A 30 -7.03 -6.39 11.99
CA ILE A 30 -6.14 -5.34 11.46
C ILE A 30 -4.98 -6.02 10.74
N VAL A 31 -5.11 -6.14 9.42
CA VAL A 31 -4.04 -6.63 8.54
C VAL A 31 -3.47 -5.46 7.76
N THR A 32 -2.14 -5.42 7.63
CA THR A 32 -1.44 -4.44 6.78
C THR A 32 -0.97 -5.11 5.51
N LEU A 33 -1.00 -4.38 4.40
CA LEU A 33 -0.56 -4.84 3.09
C LEU A 33 0.53 -3.89 2.60
N GLU A 34 1.66 -4.46 2.19
CA GLU A 34 2.72 -3.73 1.51
C GLU A 34 2.61 -3.97 0.01
N LEU A 35 2.49 -2.89 -0.76
CA LEU A 35 2.16 -2.91 -2.19
C LEU A 35 3.26 -2.20 -2.97
N TRP A 36 3.70 -2.85 -4.04
CA TRP A 36 4.91 -2.47 -4.78
C TRP A 36 4.61 -2.28 -6.27
N GLU A 37 3.70 -3.09 -6.80
CA GLU A 37 3.39 -3.14 -8.23
C GLU A 37 2.03 -2.51 -8.52
N LYS A 38 1.88 -1.95 -9.72
CA LYS A 38 0.64 -1.28 -10.14
C LYS A 38 -0.57 -2.21 -10.14
N GLU A 39 -0.37 -3.49 -10.44
CA GLU A 39 -1.41 -4.52 -10.41
C GLU A 39 -1.92 -4.75 -8.98
N GLU A 40 -1.02 -4.79 -7.99
CA GLU A 40 -1.37 -4.96 -6.58
C GLU A 40 -2.16 -3.74 -6.06
N MET A 41 -1.73 -2.54 -6.45
CA MET A 41 -2.42 -1.31 -6.07
C MET A 41 -3.81 -1.19 -6.72
N TYR A 42 -3.92 -1.54 -8.00
CA TYR A 42 -5.21 -1.60 -8.68
C TYR A 42 -6.15 -2.60 -8.01
N ASP A 43 -5.67 -3.80 -7.69
CA ASP A 43 -6.47 -4.82 -7.02
C ASP A 43 -6.93 -4.35 -5.63
N ALA A 44 -6.06 -3.70 -4.85
CA ALA A 44 -6.39 -3.13 -3.55
C ALA A 44 -7.55 -2.11 -3.61
N ILE A 45 -7.58 -1.24 -4.63
CA ILE A 45 -8.71 -0.31 -4.85
C ILE A 45 -9.96 -1.09 -5.29
N LYS A 46 -9.81 -2.00 -6.26
CA LYS A 46 -10.93 -2.73 -6.86
C LYS A 46 -11.68 -3.58 -5.85
N ARG A 47 -10.96 -4.25 -4.93
CA ARG A 47 -11.56 -5.08 -3.88
C ARG A 47 -11.92 -4.29 -2.61
N LEU A 48 -11.74 -2.97 -2.62
CA LEU A 48 -12.04 -2.06 -1.50
C LEU A 48 -11.19 -2.32 -0.23
N ALA A 49 -9.96 -2.84 -0.42
CA ALA A 49 -8.95 -2.90 0.64
C ALA A 49 -8.51 -1.50 1.06
N VAL A 50 -8.39 -0.59 0.09
CA VAL A 50 -8.31 0.85 0.30
C VAL A 50 -9.55 1.50 -0.31
N ARG A 51 -10.27 2.29 0.48
CA ARG A 51 -11.51 2.96 0.07
C ARG A 51 -11.67 4.30 0.77
N GLY A 52 -12.58 5.12 0.22
CA GLY A 52 -12.80 6.51 0.62
C GLY A 52 -11.95 7.45 -0.23
N ALA A 53 -12.59 8.50 -0.77
CA ALA A 53 -11.93 9.40 -1.72
C ALA A 53 -10.60 10.00 -1.22
N PRO A 54 -10.48 10.46 0.04
CA PRO A 54 -9.21 10.96 0.55
C PRO A 54 -8.10 9.90 0.60
N ALA A 55 -8.40 8.70 1.09
CA ALA A 55 -7.43 7.61 1.22
C ALA A 55 -6.96 7.13 -0.16
N ILE A 56 -7.88 7.01 -1.13
CA ILE A 56 -7.53 6.66 -2.51
C ILE A 56 -6.60 7.72 -3.13
N GLY A 57 -6.85 9.02 -2.88
CA GLY A 57 -5.99 10.09 -3.38
C GLY A 57 -4.56 10.00 -2.85
N VAL A 58 -4.40 9.83 -1.54
CA VAL A 58 -3.08 9.65 -0.90
C VAL A 58 -2.39 8.37 -1.40
N PHE A 59 -3.14 7.27 -1.50
CA PHE A 59 -2.64 5.99 -1.99
C PHE A 59 -2.13 6.07 -3.43
N ALA A 60 -2.88 6.73 -4.32
CA ALA A 60 -2.46 6.92 -5.70
C ALA A 60 -1.20 7.79 -5.82
N ALA A 61 -1.07 8.84 -5.00
CA ALA A 61 0.11 9.70 -4.97
C ALA A 61 1.36 8.92 -4.53
N ILE A 62 1.25 8.15 -3.45
CA ILE A 62 2.33 7.26 -2.99
C ILE A 62 2.66 6.22 -4.07
N GLY A 63 1.63 5.61 -4.68
CA GLY A 63 1.81 4.62 -5.74
C GLY A 63 2.64 5.14 -6.91
N LEU A 64 2.41 6.38 -7.33
CA LEU A 64 3.20 7.01 -8.39
C LEU A 64 4.70 7.11 -8.03
N SER A 65 5.00 7.46 -6.78
CA SER A 65 6.37 7.52 -6.25
C SER A 65 7.03 6.15 -6.22
N VAL A 66 6.29 5.11 -5.80
CA VAL A 66 6.76 3.72 -5.77
C VAL A 66 7.11 3.25 -7.19
N PHE A 67 6.24 3.49 -8.17
CA PHE A 67 6.45 3.01 -9.54
C PHE A 67 7.65 3.65 -10.25
N ASP A 68 7.93 4.93 -9.99
CA ASP A 68 9.09 5.60 -10.57
C ASP A 68 10.41 5.00 -10.04
N ARG A 69 10.44 4.62 -8.76
CA ARG A 69 11.60 3.98 -8.11
C ARG A 69 11.79 2.52 -8.50
N THR A 70 10.73 1.73 -8.61
CA THR A 70 10.81 0.32 -9.05
C THR A 70 11.45 0.19 -10.43
N ARG A 71 11.36 1.21 -11.29
CA ARG A 71 12.05 1.23 -12.59
C ARG A 71 13.57 1.34 -12.47
N GLN A 72 14.10 1.85 -11.35
CA GLN A 72 15.52 2.11 -11.14
C GLN A 72 16.20 0.96 -10.38
N ASN A 73 15.49 0.28 -9.48
CA ASN A 73 16.01 -0.80 -8.65
C ASN A 73 15.45 -2.16 -9.12
N GLY A 74 16.24 -2.94 -9.87
CA GLY A 74 15.90 -4.29 -10.31
C GLY A 74 15.64 -5.27 -9.14
N ARG A 75 14.36 -5.40 -8.75
CA ARG A 75 13.64 -6.46 -8.00
C ARG A 75 14.35 -7.21 -6.86
N ARG A 76 13.92 -6.95 -5.61
CA ARG A 76 13.91 -7.93 -4.51
C ARG A 76 12.47 -8.38 -4.23
N LYS A 77 12.10 -9.55 -4.76
CA LYS A 77 10.94 -10.30 -4.27
C LYS A 77 11.33 -10.93 -2.93
N ASN A 78 10.65 -10.56 -1.85
CA ASN A 78 10.38 -11.45 -0.72
C ASN A 78 9.33 -10.77 0.16
N ALA A 79 8.08 -11.20 0.01
CA ALA A 79 6.99 -10.90 0.93
C ALA A 79 6.60 -12.23 1.61
N TYR A 80 6.84 -12.32 2.92
CA TYR A 80 6.10 -13.13 3.90
C TYR A 80 6.22 -12.46 5.26
#